data_AF-A0A351AUS5-F1
#
_entry.id   AF-A0A351AUS5-F1
#
_cell.length_a   1.000
_cell.length_b   1.000
_cell.length_c   1.000
_cell.angle_alpha   90.00
_cell.angle_beta   90.00
_cell.angle_gamma   90.00
#
_symmetry.space_group_name_H-M   'P 1'
#
loop_
_entity.id
_entity.type
_entity.pdbx_description
1 polymer ?
#
loop_
_entity_poly.entity_id
_entity_poly.type
_entity_poly.pdbx_seq_one_letter_code
_entity_poly.pdbx_strand_id
1 'polypeptide(L)' 'EICHATENPASGKVAQKCGFIPEGIMRESFRSPRGVFYDLVMLGRLKSDRN' A
#
# COMPACT_ATOMS: atom_id res chain seq x y z
N GLU A 1 -7.12 4.98 4.37
CA GLU A 1 -6.13 3.94 3.98
C GLU A 1 -5.70 4.18 2.55
N ILE A 2 -4.53 3.66 2.17
CA ILE A 2 -4.00 3.64 0.80
C ILE A 2 -3.33 2.30 0.54
N CYS A 3 -3.04 1.98 -0.73
CA CYS A 3 -2.27 0.80 -1.07
C CYS A 3 -1.33 1.05 -2.25
N HIS A 4 -0.30 0.20 -2.38
CA HIS A 4 0.57 0.15 -3.54
C HIS A 4 0.94 -1.29 -3.87
N ALA A 5 1.31 -1.56 -5.12
CA ALA A 5 1.84 -2.87 -5.51
C ALA A 5 3.14 -3.18 -4.76
N THR A 6 3.31 -4.43 -4.31
CA THR A 6 4.55 -4.89 -3.64
C THR A 6 5.79 -4.66 -4.51
N GLU A 7 5.64 -4.72 -5.84
CA GLU A 7 6.68 -4.43 -6.83
C GLU A 7 7.07 -2.94 -6.94
N ASN A 8 6.29 -2.03 -6.35
CA ASN A 8 6.58 -0.59 -6.33
C ASN A 8 6.87 -0.09 -4.90
N PRO A 9 8.03 -0.45 -4.30
CA PRO A 9 8.39 -0.01 -2.96
C PRO A 9 8.64 1.50 -2.85
N ALA A 10 8.89 2.19 -3.98
CA ALA A 10 9.08 3.63 -3.98
C ALA A 10 7.81 4.38 -3.55
N SER A 11 6.64 3.93 -4.02
CA SER A 11 5.34 4.46 -3.57
C SER A 11 5.13 4.25 -2.06
N GLY A 12 5.48 3.07 -1.55
CA GLY A 12 5.44 2.76 -0.12
C GLY A 12 6.31 3.69 0.73
N LYS A 13 7.52 4.03 0.26
CA LYS A 13 8.40 4.99 0.95
C LYS A 13 7.79 6.40 1.02
N VAL A 14 7.08 6.83 -0.03
CA VAL A 14 6.34 8.11 -0.02
C VAL A 14 5.20 8.07 1.00
N ALA A 15 4.41 7.00 1.00
CA ALA A 15 3.34 6.80 1.97
C ALA A 15 3.86 6.86 3.43
N GLN A 16 4.97 6.19 3.72
CA GLN A 16 5.62 6.23 5.03
C GLN A 16 6.11 7.62 5.41
N LYS A 17 6.70 8.38 4.48
CA LYS A 17 7.07 9.80 4.72
C LYS A 17 5.86 10.67 5.03
N CYS A 18 4.69 10.31 4.52
CA CYS A 18 3.41 10.94 4.84
C CYS A 18 2.78 10.39 6.13
N GLY A 19 3.48 9.58 6.92
CA GLY A 19 2.99 9.06 8.19
C GLY A 19 1.99 7.90 8.08
N PHE A 20 1.90 7.23 6.92
CA PHE A 20 1.16 5.99 6.81
C PHE A 20 1.99 4.80 7.28
N ILE A 21 1.36 3.85 7.96
CA ILE A 21 1.98 2.65 8.52
C ILE A 21 1.51 1.42 7.73
N PRO A 22 2.41 0.51 7.32
CA PRO A 22 2.02 -0.76 6.69
C PRO A 22 1.23 -1.63 7.65
N GLU A 23 0.09 -2.13 7.21
CA GLU A 23 -0.84 -2.94 8.03
C GLU A 23 -0.99 -4.37 7.52
N GLY A 24 -0.65 -4.63 6.25
CA GLY A 24 -0.70 -5.98 5.70
C GLY A 24 -0.46 -6.05 4.20
N ILE A 25 -0.44 -7.28 3.69
CA ILE A 25 -0.36 -7.58 2.25
C ILE A 25 -1.66 -8.27 1.82
N MET A 26 -2.35 -7.67 0.87
CA MET A 26 -3.49 -8.27 0.18
C MET A 26 -2.96 -9.07 -0.99
N ARG A 27 -3.03 -10.40 -0.89
CA ARG A 27 -2.53 -11.31 -1.93
C ARG A 27 -3.50 -11.41 -3.09
N GLU A 28 -2.96 -11.36 -4.32
CA GLU A 28 -3.71 -11.51 -5.57
C GLU A 28 -4.95 -10.58 -5.67
N SER A 29 -4.90 -9.40 -5.03
CA SER A 29 -6.10 -8.56 -4.84
C SER A 29 -6.38 -7.62 -6.00
N PHE A 30 -5.40 -7.41 -6.89
CA PHE A 30 -5.56 -6.56 -8.07
C PHE A 30 -5.22 -7.32 -9.34
N ARG A 31 -6.21 -7.45 -10.23
CA ARG A 31 -6.01 -8.01 -11.56
C ARG A 31 -5.74 -6.88 -12.56
N SER A 32 -4.57 -6.89 -13.16
CA SER A 32 -4.21 -5.92 -14.20
C SER A 32 -4.91 -6.19 -15.53
N PRO A 33 -4.90 -5.23 -16.47
CA PRO A 33 -5.42 -5.45 -17.82
C PRO A 33 -4.75 -6.60 -18.58
N ARG A 34 -3.52 -6.99 -18.19
CA ARG A 34 -2.79 -8.14 -18.76
C ARG A 34 -3.17 -9.48 -18.12
N GLY A 35 -4.12 -9.49 -17.19
CA GLY A 35 -4.57 -10.70 -16.49
C GLY A 35 -3.69 -11.16 -15.34
N VAL A 36 -2.58 -10.47 -15.06
CA VAL A 36 -1.69 -10.75 -13.92
C VAL A 36 -2.32 -10.24 -12.63
N PHE A 37 -2.31 -11.09 -11.60
CA PHE A 37 -2.70 -10.74 -10.23
C PHE A 37 -1.51 -10.18 -9.46
N TYR A 38 -1.75 -9.08 -8.75
CA TYR A 38 -0.74 -8.38 -7.97
C TYR A 38 -1.10 -8.39 -6.49
N ASP A 39 -0.05 -8.54 -5.69
CA ASP A 39 -0.10 -8.32 -4.25
C ASP A 39 0.00 -6.81 -3.95
N LEU A 40 -0.82 -6.34 -3.03
CA LEU A 40 -0.85 -4.94 -2.62
C LEU A 40 -0.47 -4.81 -1.14
N VAL A 41 0.43 -3.88 -0.83
CA VAL A 41 0.67 -3.45 0.55
C VAL A 41 -0.42 -2.45 0.93
N MET A 42 -1.14 -2.73 2.00
CA MET A 42 -2.13 -1.83 2.60
C MET A 42 -1.47 -0.98 3.68
N LEU A 43 -1.75 0.32 3.68
CA LEU A 43 -1.26 1.24 4.69
C LEU A 43 -2.40 2.09 5.27
N GLY A 44 -2.40 2.20 6.59
CA GLY A 44 -3.33 3.03 7.35
C GLY A 44 -2.63 4.25 7.96
N ARG A 45 -3.43 5.24 8.33
CA ARG A 45 -3.01 6.37 9.15
C ARG A 45 -4.21 6.81 9.97
N LEU A 46 -4.07 6.80 11.29
CA LEU A 46 -5.10 7.24 12.21
C LEU A 46 -5.12 8.76 12.29
N LYS A 47 -6.23 9.31 12.82
CA LYS A 47 -6.30 10.75 13.11
C LYS A 47 -5.25 11.17 14.14
N SER A 48 -4.95 10.30 15.11
CA SER A 48 -3.91 10.50 16.14
C SER A 48 -2.49 10.59 15.57
N ASP A 49 -2.26 10.08 14.37
CA ASP A 49 -0.93 10.12 13.73
C ASP A 49 -0.66 11.46 13.04
N ARG A 50 -1.63 12.39 13.08
CA ARG A 50 -1.47 13.78 12.66
C ARG A 50 -1.04 14.61 13.87
N ASN A 51 0.26 14.82 14.04
CA ASN A 51 0.76 15.87 14.93
C ASN A 51 0.40 17.26 14.41
#